data_AF-A0A140L640-F1
#
_entry.id   AF-A0A140L640-F1
#
_cell.length_a   1.000
_cell.length_b   1.000
_cell.length_c   1.000
_cell.angle_alpha   90.00
_cell.angle_beta   90.00
_cell.angle_gamma   90.00
#
_symmetry.space_group_name_H-M   'P 1'
#
loop_
_entity.id
_entity.type
_entity.pdbx_description
1 polymer ?
#
loop_
_entity_poly.entity_id
_entity_poly.type
_entity_poly.pdbx_seq_one_letter_code
_entity_poly.pdbx_strand_id
1 'polypeptide(L)'
;MISRISQVIDPSKIDYIICNHLEIDHSGSLPKLMNLAKNAKVITSLNGEKLLKAHFDVNEAWDIKAVKSGETLLNNNMLPTVAAFLQYMKGLSPKNRKALAFGSYGWGGQSVTQVEEVLKGCGFEVLENIRVQFVPTESKLTEITEKVYQSLGKENEG
;
A
#
# COMPACT_ATOMS: atom_id res chain seq x y z
N MET A 1 17.57 -14.82 12.18
CA MET A 1 16.35 -14.02 11.95
C MET A 1 15.22 -14.46 12.88
N ILE A 2 14.79 -15.72 12.83
CA ILE A 2 13.68 -16.25 13.67
C ILE A 2 13.91 -16.05 15.16
N SER A 3 15.12 -16.31 15.67
CA SER A 3 15.46 -16.07 17.08
C SER A 3 15.27 -14.62 17.54
N ARG A 4 15.35 -13.64 16.63
CA ARG A 4 15.09 -12.22 16.93
C ARG A 4 13.59 -11.90 16.87
N ILE A 5 12.84 -12.53 15.97
CA ILE A 5 11.38 -12.36 15.89
C ILE A 5 10.72 -12.92 17.16
N SER A 6 11.13 -14.11 17.60
CA SER A 6 10.62 -14.76 18.82
C SER A 6 10.93 -14.00 20.12
N GLN A 7 11.89 -13.07 20.11
CA GLN A 7 12.17 -12.19 21.24
C GLN A 7 11.18 -11.01 21.36
N VAL A 8 10.47 -10.70 20.27
CA VAL A 8 9.55 -9.55 20.18
C VAL A 8 8.09 -10.02 20.19
N ILE A 9 7.80 -11.17 19.58
CA ILE A 9 6.46 -11.73 19.50
C ILE A 9 6.50 -13.25 19.40
N ASP A 10 5.51 -13.91 20.00
CA ASP A 10 5.22 -15.32 19.72
C ASP A 10 4.87 -15.48 18.23
N PRO A 11 5.68 -16.19 17.42
CA PRO A 11 5.44 -16.29 15.98
C PRO A 11 4.12 -16.96 15.61
N SER A 12 3.51 -17.73 16.51
CA SER A 12 2.19 -18.34 16.27
C SER A 12 1.05 -17.30 16.16
N LYS A 13 1.28 -16.07 16.65
CA LYS A 13 0.35 -14.94 16.59
C LYS A 13 0.51 -14.07 15.33
N ILE A 14 1.35 -14.48 14.39
CA ILE A 14 1.53 -13.76 13.12
C ILE A 14 0.44 -14.18 12.15
N ASP A 15 -0.42 -13.25 11.75
CA ASP A 15 -1.54 -13.51 10.83
C ASP A 15 -1.17 -13.32 9.35
N TYR A 16 -0.17 -12.48 9.06
CA TYR A 16 0.23 -12.15 7.69
C TYR A 16 1.75 -12.07 7.54
N ILE A 17 2.26 -12.66 6.46
CA ILE A 17 3.67 -12.58 6.07
C ILE A 17 3.73 -12.00 4.65
N ILE A 18 4.27 -10.79 4.50
CA ILE A 18 4.39 -10.13 3.20
C ILE A 18 5.77 -10.45 2.62
N CYS A 19 5.81 -11.32 1.62
CA CYS A 19 7.03 -11.71 0.93
C CYS A 19 7.20 -10.86 -0.33
N ASN A 20 7.83 -9.70 -0.18
CA ASN A 20 8.06 -8.72 -1.25
C ASN A 20 9.14 -9.14 -2.23
N HIS A 21 10.20 -9.80 -1.75
CA HIS A 21 11.37 -10.20 -2.54
C HIS A 21 11.82 -11.61 -2.13
N LEU A 22 12.31 -12.39 -3.09
CA LEU A 22 12.71 -13.78 -2.87
C LEU A 22 14.02 -14.06 -3.60
N GLU A 23 15.09 -14.18 -2.82
CA GLU A 23 16.44 -14.54 -3.28
C GLU A 23 16.83 -15.89 -2.68
N ILE A 24 17.17 -16.85 -3.54
CA ILE A 24 17.33 -18.27 -3.19
C ILE A 24 18.50 -18.50 -2.21
N ASP A 25 19.49 -17.61 -2.20
CA ASP A 25 20.65 -17.59 -1.31
C ASP A 25 20.39 -16.88 0.04
N HIS A 26 19.24 -16.22 0.21
CA HIS A 26 18.91 -15.44 1.42
C HIS A 26 17.55 -15.78 2.06
N SER A 27 16.72 -16.62 1.43
CA SER A 27 15.33 -16.92 1.86
C SER A 27 15.17 -18.14 2.78
N GLY A 28 16.26 -18.80 3.20
CA GLY A 28 16.23 -20.08 3.94
C GLY A 28 15.52 -20.07 5.31
N SER A 29 15.15 -18.91 5.84
CA SER A 29 14.36 -18.79 7.07
C SER A 29 12.84 -18.82 6.87
N LEU A 30 12.34 -18.64 5.64
CA LEU A 30 10.91 -18.57 5.40
C LEU A 30 10.18 -19.89 5.76
N PRO A 31 10.68 -21.09 5.39
CA PRO A 31 10.02 -22.34 5.78
C PRO A 31 9.97 -22.55 7.29
N LYS A 32 11.04 -22.15 7.99
CA LYS A 32 11.11 -22.24 9.45
C LYS A 32 10.15 -21.25 10.12
N LEU A 33 9.93 -20.07 9.53
CA LEU A 33 8.94 -19.11 10.02
C LEU A 33 7.52 -19.63 9.80
N MET A 34 7.22 -20.19 8.63
CA MET A 34 5.90 -20.77 8.32
C MET A 34 5.54 -21.95 9.22
N ASN A 35 6.52 -22.76 9.62
CA ASN A 35 6.30 -23.83 10.60
C ASN A 35 5.89 -23.32 11.99
N LEU A 36 6.30 -22.10 12.34
CA LEU A 36 5.97 -21.46 13.62
C LEU A 36 4.69 -20.63 13.51
N ALA A 37 4.51 -19.93 12.39
CA ALA A 37 3.38 -19.07 12.08
C ALA A 37 2.34 -19.83 11.22
N LYS A 38 1.81 -20.94 11.75
CA LYS A 38 0.97 -21.89 10.99
C LYS A 38 -0.34 -21.30 10.46
N ASN A 39 -0.83 -20.22 11.09
CA ASN A 39 -2.06 -19.54 10.69
C ASN A 39 -1.79 -18.35 9.75
N ALA A 40 -0.51 -18.06 9.44
CA ALA A 40 -0.16 -16.89 8.66
C ALA A 40 -0.51 -17.08 7.19
N LYS A 41 -1.19 -16.08 6.62
CA LYS A 41 -1.37 -15.96 5.18
C LYS A 41 -0.15 -15.28 4.57
N VAL A 42 0.46 -15.92 3.58
CA VAL A 42 1.60 -15.39 2.82
C VAL A 42 1.09 -14.55 1.65
N ILE A 43 1.45 -13.27 1.62
CA ILE A 43 1.12 -12.37 0.52
C ILE A 43 2.37 -12.17 -0.34
N THR A 44 2.26 -12.42 -1.65
CA THR A 44 3.39 -12.24 -2.58
C THR A 44 2.90 -11.94 -4.00
N SER A 45 3.80 -11.59 -4.92
CA SER A 45 3.46 -11.37 -6.34
C SER A 45 3.16 -12.69 -7.07
N LEU A 46 2.55 -12.64 -8.26
CA LEU A 46 2.38 -13.84 -9.10
C LEU A 46 3.69 -14.59 -9.36
N ASN A 47 4.79 -13.86 -9.59
CA ASN A 47 6.10 -14.48 -9.79
C ASN A 47 6.64 -15.02 -8.47
N GLY A 48 6.44 -14.30 -7.36
CA GLY A 48 6.79 -14.78 -6.02
C GLY A 48 6.09 -16.09 -5.66
N GLU A 49 4.80 -16.24 -5.98
CA GLU A 49 4.07 -17.50 -5.77
C GLU A 49 4.66 -18.66 -6.59
N LYS A 50 4.97 -18.42 -7.88
CA LYS A 50 5.62 -19.43 -8.74
C LYS A 50 6.97 -19.86 -8.17
N LEU A 51 7.80 -18.90 -7.74
CA LEU A 51 9.10 -19.19 -7.15
C LEU A 51 8.94 -19.94 -5.81
N LEU A 52 8.01 -19.52 -4.95
CA LEU A 52 7.73 -20.20 -3.68
C LEU A 52 7.36 -21.67 -3.92
N LYS A 53 6.46 -21.91 -4.88
CA LYS A 53 6.03 -23.25 -5.30
C LYS A 53 7.13 -24.08 -5.95
N ALA A 54 8.04 -23.45 -6.67
CA ALA A 54 9.15 -24.13 -7.33
C ALA A 54 10.29 -24.48 -6.37
N HIS A 55 10.52 -23.68 -5.33
CA HIS A 55 11.70 -23.78 -4.47
C HIS A 55 11.45 -24.34 -3.08
N PHE A 56 10.21 -24.31 -2.60
CA PHE A 56 9.83 -24.86 -1.30
C PHE A 56 8.72 -25.90 -1.46
N ASP A 57 8.72 -26.89 -0.58
CA ASP A 57 7.65 -27.87 -0.47
C ASP A 57 6.39 -27.22 0.15
N VAL A 58 5.77 -26.32 -0.61
CA VAL A 58 4.57 -25.56 -0.20
C VAL A 58 3.27 -26.34 -0.43
N ASN A 59 3.36 -27.65 -0.70
CA ASN A 59 2.23 -28.52 -0.99
C ASN A 59 1.17 -28.37 0.12
N GLU A 60 0.08 -27.66 -0.22
CA GLU A 60 -1.15 -27.38 0.54
C GLU A 60 -1.04 -26.78 1.95
N ALA A 61 0.14 -26.72 2.56
CA ALA A 61 0.33 -26.28 3.94
C ALA A 61 0.33 -24.75 4.12
N TRP A 62 0.61 -23.97 3.07
CA TRP A 62 0.74 -22.52 3.16
C TRP A 62 -0.46 -21.83 2.51
N ASP A 63 -1.13 -20.96 3.27
CA ASP A 63 -2.18 -20.08 2.74
C ASP A 63 -1.52 -18.93 1.96
N ILE A 64 -1.14 -19.21 0.71
CA ILE A 64 -0.48 -18.25 -0.18
C ILE A 64 -1.54 -17.51 -1.00
N LYS A 65 -1.48 -16.18 -0.93
CA LYS A 65 -2.27 -15.30 -1.79
C LYS A 65 -1.35 -14.51 -2.69
N ALA A 66 -1.36 -14.87 -3.96
CA ALA A 66 -0.71 -14.08 -4.99
C ALA A 66 -1.53 -12.83 -5.30
N VAL A 67 -0.84 -11.71 -5.43
CA VAL A 67 -1.41 -10.44 -5.91
C VAL A 67 -0.83 -10.12 -7.28
N LYS A 68 -1.69 -9.93 -8.29
CA LYS A 68 -1.27 -9.38 -9.59
C LYS A 68 -0.90 -7.92 -9.45
N SER A 69 -0.07 -7.42 -10.35
CA SER A 69 0.11 -5.98 -10.55
C SER A 69 -1.25 -5.32 -10.83
N GLY A 70 -1.71 -4.48 -9.90
CA GLY A 70 -3.03 -3.83 -9.94
C GLY A 70 -4.17 -4.61 -9.28
N GLU A 71 -3.98 -5.86 -8.87
CA GLU A 71 -4.98 -6.61 -8.11
C GLU A 71 -4.94 -6.16 -6.65
N THR A 72 -6.03 -5.53 -6.25
CA THR A 72 -6.09 -4.74 -5.04
C THR A 72 -6.84 -5.53 -3.97
N LEU A 73 -6.12 -6.00 -2.95
CA LEU A 73 -6.71 -6.48 -1.69
C LEU A 73 -6.69 -5.36 -0.63
N LEU A 74 -7.05 -4.13 -1.03
CA LEU A 74 -6.90 -2.99 -0.14
C LEU A 74 -8.21 -2.70 0.57
N ASN A 75 -8.34 -3.34 1.72
CA ASN A 75 -9.26 -2.96 2.76
C ASN A 75 -8.88 -1.56 3.27
N ASN A 76 -9.50 -0.51 2.72
CA ASN A 76 -9.38 0.87 3.19
C ASN A 76 -7.95 1.43 3.21
N ASN A 77 -7.04 0.97 2.34
CA ASN A 77 -5.64 1.41 2.36
C ASN A 77 -5.15 1.87 0.98
N MET A 78 -4.11 2.72 0.91
CA MET A 78 -3.55 3.24 -0.34
C MET A 78 -2.83 2.14 -1.14
N LEU A 79 -2.71 2.33 -2.46
CA LEU A 79 -1.99 1.39 -3.34
C LEU A 79 -0.55 1.17 -2.85
N PRO A 80 -0.01 -0.06 -2.85
CA PRO A 80 1.33 -0.32 -2.32
C PRO A 80 2.42 0.44 -3.09
N THR A 81 2.21 0.66 -4.39
CA THR A 81 3.09 1.47 -5.24
C THR A 81 3.10 2.95 -4.83
N VAL A 82 1.94 3.49 -4.46
CA VAL A 82 1.81 4.85 -3.93
C VAL A 82 2.49 4.94 -2.56
N ALA A 83 2.26 3.97 -1.68
CA ALA A 83 2.92 3.90 -0.38
C ALA A 83 4.45 3.86 -0.50
N ALA A 84 4.99 3.01 -1.38
CA ALA A 84 6.42 2.91 -1.64
C ALA A 84 7.02 4.24 -2.13
N PHE A 85 6.34 4.90 -3.07
CA PHE A 85 6.77 6.20 -3.59
C PHE A 85 6.76 7.29 -2.52
N LEU A 86 5.69 7.37 -1.70
CA LEU A 86 5.59 8.35 -0.62
C LEU A 86 6.63 8.11 0.47
N GLN A 87 6.94 6.84 0.78
CA GLN A 87 8.00 6.50 1.72
C GLN A 87 9.38 6.95 1.21
N TYR A 88 9.66 6.74 -0.08
CA TYR A 88 10.88 7.27 -0.70
C TYR A 88 10.93 8.80 -0.64
N MET A 89 9.83 9.47 -0.99
CA MET A 89 9.70 10.93 -0.96
C MET A 89 9.90 11.51 0.44
N LYS A 90 9.45 10.81 1.48
CA LYS A 90 9.69 11.19 2.88
C LYS A 90 11.19 11.26 3.20
N GLY A 91 11.98 10.32 2.68
CA GLY A 91 13.43 10.32 2.82
C GLY A 91 14.12 11.51 2.14
N LEU A 92 13.51 12.07 1.08
CA LEU A 92 14.03 13.24 0.37
C LEU A 92 13.75 14.58 1.09
N SER A 93 12.86 14.60 2.07
CA SER A 93 12.48 15.78 2.87
C SER A 93 12.25 17.07 2.06
N PRO A 94 11.30 17.07 1.11
CA PRO A 94 11.01 18.25 0.29
C PRO A 94 10.57 19.44 1.14
N LYS A 95 10.95 20.66 0.73
CA LYS A 95 10.58 21.92 1.39
C LYS A 95 9.86 22.85 0.43
N ASN A 96 8.91 23.63 0.93
CA ASN A 96 8.17 24.66 0.18
C ASN A 96 7.44 24.12 -1.06
N ARG A 97 6.76 22.98 -0.91
CA ARG A 97 5.99 22.36 -2.00
C ARG A 97 4.54 22.20 -1.58
N LYS A 98 3.62 22.48 -2.50
CA LYS A 98 2.19 22.17 -2.31
C LYS A 98 1.89 20.77 -2.83
N ALA A 99 0.91 20.09 -2.24
CA ALA A 99 0.43 18.80 -2.72
C ALA A 99 -1.10 18.72 -2.64
N LEU A 100 -1.69 17.85 -3.46
CA LEU A 100 -3.11 17.54 -3.46
C LEU A 100 -3.28 16.03 -3.53
N ALA A 101 -3.95 15.45 -2.54
CA ALA A 101 -4.35 14.06 -2.57
C ALA A 101 -5.74 13.95 -3.19
N PHE A 102 -5.92 13.09 -4.19
CA PHE A 102 -7.22 12.84 -4.80
C PHE A 102 -7.40 11.36 -5.15
N GLY A 103 -8.65 10.91 -5.23
CA GLY A 103 -8.95 9.55 -5.69
C GLY A 103 -10.44 9.21 -5.64
N SER A 104 -10.80 8.14 -6.34
CA SER A 104 -12.13 7.54 -6.27
C SER A 104 -12.17 6.35 -5.31
N TYR A 105 -13.36 6.04 -4.80
CA TYR A 105 -13.59 4.89 -3.91
C TYR A 105 -14.95 4.24 -4.15
N GLY A 106 -15.08 2.94 -3.87
CA GLY A 106 -16.37 2.25 -3.91
C GLY A 106 -17.08 2.28 -2.55
N TRP A 107 -16.60 1.43 -1.64
CA TRP A 107 -17.20 1.22 -0.31
C TRP A 107 -16.35 1.79 0.84
N GLY A 108 -15.07 2.06 0.58
CA GLY A 108 -14.09 2.49 1.57
C GLY A 108 -13.16 3.56 1.00
N GLY A 109 -13.19 4.77 1.57
CA GLY A 109 -12.53 5.95 1.02
C GLY A 109 -11.32 6.46 1.82
N GLN A 110 -10.71 5.61 2.64
CA GLN A 110 -9.64 6.02 3.57
C GLN A 110 -8.26 6.19 2.88
N SER A 111 -8.08 5.65 1.67
CA SER A 111 -6.80 5.68 0.95
C SER A 111 -6.30 7.10 0.66
N VAL A 112 -7.21 8.01 0.27
CA VAL A 112 -6.86 9.40 -0.04
C VAL A 112 -6.41 10.14 1.23
N THR A 113 -7.10 9.92 2.35
CA THR A 113 -6.72 10.49 3.66
C THR A 113 -5.32 10.03 4.08
N GLN A 114 -5.00 8.75 3.92
CA GLN A 114 -3.67 8.24 4.26
C GLN A 114 -2.57 8.85 3.38
N VAL A 115 -2.84 9.08 2.09
CA VAL A 115 -1.89 9.76 1.19
C VAL A 115 -1.64 11.19 1.65
N GLU A 116 -2.70 11.93 2.00
CA GLU A 116 -2.60 13.28 2.57
C GLU A 116 -1.77 13.31 3.85
N GLU A 117 -1.99 12.38 4.79
CA GLU A 117 -1.25 12.31 6.04
C GLU A 117 0.25 12.12 5.83
N VAL A 118 0.64 11.23 4.88
CA VAL A 118 2.06 11.04 4.56
C VAL A 118 2.65 12.29 3.91
N LEU A 119 1.93 12.96 3.00
CA LEU A 119 2.38 14.20 2.38
C LEU A 119 2.57 15.33 3.41
N LYS A 120 1.66 15.47 4.38
CA LYS A 120 1.82 16.40 5.51
C LYS A 120 3.07 16.05 6.32
N GLY A 121 3.26 14.75 6.62
CA GLY A 121 4.46 14.26 7.30
C GLY A 121 5.77 14.48 6.54
N CYS A 122 5.71 14.63 5.22
CA CYS A 122 6.85 14.98 4.36
C CYS A 122 7.14 16.49 4.33
N GLY A 123 6.30 17.34 4.93
CA GLY A 123 6.47 18.80 4.96
C GLY A 123 5.85 19.55 3.78
N PHE A 124 4.93 18.93 3.04
CA PHE A 124 4.16 19.63 2.01
C PHE A 124 3.07 20.51 2.64
N GLU A 125 2.76 21.63 1.99
CA GLU A 125 1.51 22.36 2.19
C GLU A 125 0.41 21.62 1.42
N VAL A 126 -0.38 20.80 2.11
CA VAL A 126 -1.37 19.95 1.45
C VAL A 126 -2.73 20.65 1.37
N LEU A 127 -3.26 20.76 0.14
CA LEU A 127 -4.62 21.25 -0.14
C LEU A 127 -5.67 20.24 0.34
N GLU A 128 -6.92 20.69 0.48
CA GLU A 128 -8.04 19.80 0.85
C GLU A 128 -8.14 18.63 -0.12
N ASN A 129 -8.21 17.41 0.42
CA ASN A 129 -8.23 16.21 -0.40
C ASN A 129 -9.55 16.06 -1.18
N ILE A 130 -9.49 15.42 -2.35
CA ILE A 130 -10.66 15.17 -3.19
C ILE A 130 -11.00 13.68 -3.17
N ARG A 131 -12.22 13.36 -2.75
CA ARG A 131 -12.72 11.99 -2.68
C ARG A 131 -14.00 11.86 -3.48
N VAL A 132 -14.01 10.97 -4.47
CA VAL A 132 -15.18 10.72 -5.32
C VAL A 132 -15.67 9.30 -5.13
N GLN A 133 -16.96 9.12 -4.86
CA GLN A 133 -17.51 7.77 -4.84
C GLN A 133 -17.82 7.31 -6.26
N PHE A 134 -17.30 6.14 -6.65
CA PHE A 134 -17.40 5.58 -8.01
C PHE A 134 -16.88 6.54 -9.10
N VAL A 135 -17.49 6.49 -10.29
CA VAL A 135 -17.12 7.30 -11.44
C VAL A 135 -17.76 8.69 -11.32
N PRO A 136 -16.98 9.79 -11.34
CA PRO A 136 -17.54 11.14 -11.30
C PRO A 136 -18.35 11.45 -12.57
N THR A 137 -19.39 12.26 -12.41
CA THR A 137 -20.10 12.89 -13.54
C THR A 137 -19.37 14.15 -13.98
N GLU A 138 -19.64 14.61 -15.21
CA GLU A 138 -19.11 15.88 -15.72
C GLU A 138 -19.37 17.07 -14.78
N SER A 139 -20.61 17.21 -14.30
CA SER A 139 -20.96 18.27 -13.33
C SER A 139 -20.13 18.16 -12.03
N LYS A 140 -19.84 16.94 -11.57
CA LYS A 140 -19.00 16.75 -10.39
C LYS A 140 -17.54 17.10 -10.66
N LEU A 141 -17.04 16.84 -11.87
CA LEU A 141 -15.69 17.25 -12.30
C LEU A 141 -15.58 18.77 -12.37
N THR A 142 -16.61 19.47 -12.87
CA THR A 142 -16.66 20.94 -12.87
C THR A 142 -16.58 21.50 -11.44
N GLU A 143 -17.41 21.00 -10.52
CA GLU A 143 -17.41 21.43 -9.11
C GLU A 143 -16.03 21.21 -8.44
N ILE A 144 -15.40 20.06 -8.68
CA ILE A 144 -14.06 19.75 -8.16
C ILE A 144 -13.04 20.74 -8.72
N THR A 145 -13.13 21.04 -10.01
CA THR A 145 -12.22 21.96 -10.70
C THR A 145 -12.31 23.34 -10.07
N GLU A 146 -13.51 23.91 -9.94
CA GLU A 146 -13.73 25.22 -9.33
C GLU A 146 -13.17 25.30 -7.90
N LYS A 147 -13.39 24.26 -7.08
CA LYS A 147 -12.83 24.20 -5.72
C LYS A 147 -11.31 24.22 -5.70
N VAL A 148 -10.66 23.50 -6.61
CA VAL A 148 -9.19 23.52 -6.73
C VAL A 148 -8.70 24.90 -7.13
N TYR A 149 -9.33 25.55 -8.11
CA TYR A 149 -8.98 26.91 -8.53
C TYR A 149 -9.09 27.92 -7.37
N GLN A 150 -10.18 27.87 -6.61
CA GLN A 150 -10.36 28.69 -5.42
C GLN A 150 -9.28 28.43 -4.37
N SER A 151 -8.93 27.16 -4.10
CA SER A 151 -7.87 26.79 -3.14
C SER A 151 -6.48 27.27 -3.55
N LEU A 152 -6.27 27.52 -4.85
CA LEU A 152 -5.03 28.04 -5.41
C LEU A 152 -5.03 29.57 -5.55
N GLY A 153 -6.14 30.25 -5.25
CA GLY A 153 -6.30 31.69 -5.46
C GLY A 153 -6.31 32.08 -6.95
N LYS A 154 -6.79 31.20 -7.83
CA LYS A 154 -6.88 31.42 -9.28
C LYS A 154 -8.34 31.42 -9.73
N GLU A 155 -8.67 32.18 -10.77
CA GLU A 155 -9.97 32.09 -11.46
C GLU A 155 -9.96 30.95 -12.47
N ASN A 156 -11.11 30.28 -12.64
CA ASN A 156 -11.28 29.14 -13.54
C ASN A 156 -11.56 29.67 -14.95
N GLU A 157 -10.60 29.54 -15.87
CA GLU A 157 -10.79 29.84 -17.29
C GLU A 157 -11.45 28.62 -17.94
N GLY A 158 -12.79 28.65 -18.00
CA GLY A 158 -13.65 27.52 -18.37
C GLY A 158 -13.41 26.87 -19.73
#